data_AF-A0A7W4IPP5-F1
#
_entry.id   AF-A0A7W4IPP5-F1
#
_cell.length_a   1.000
_cell.length_b   1.000
_cell.length_c   1.000
_cell.angle_alpha   90.00
_cell.angle_beta   90.00
_cell.angle_gamma   90.00
#
_symmetry.space_group_name_H-M   'P 1'
#
loop_
_entity.id
_entity.type
_entity.pdbx_description
1 polymer ?
#
loop_
_entity_poly.entity_id
_entity_poly.type
_entity_poly.pdbx_seq_one_letter_code
_entity_poly.pdbx_strand_id
1 'polypeptide(L)'
;AMSNYLSRLMSSRQFLGLRDLAGKVARRLPERLERTAKKADEYARGMITGGTLFEELGFYYVGPVDGHDLTQLVPILRNLRDADDKGPILLHILTEKGRGYRPAESAGDKYHAVAKFNVVTGVQTKAPPGPPSYTSVFSRELTHRAKQDDSIVAITAAMPSGTGLDAFARAYPDRFFDVGIAEQHAVTFAAGMATEGLRPFCAIYS
;
A
#
# COMPACT_ATOMS: atom_id res chain seq x y z
N ALA A 1 8.85 -4.12 -0.44
CA ALA A 1 9.10 -4.59 -1.82
C ALA A 1 7.90 -4.35 -2.75
N MET A 2 6.73 -4.96 -2.48
CA MET A 2 5.54 -4.85 -3.34
C MET A 2 5.04 -3.40 -3.53
N SER A 3 4.94 -2.62 -2.45
CA SER A 3 4.56 -1.20 -2.54
C SER A 3 5.49 -0.40 -3.46
N ASN A 4 6.81 -0.65 -3.41
CA ASN A 4 7.77 -0.01 -4.28
C ASN A 4 7.62 -0.47 -5.75
N TYR A 5 7.30 -1.75 -5.99
CA TYR A 5 6.99 -2.26 -7.32
C TYR A 5 5.73 -1.61 -7.91
N LEU A 6 4.64 -1.56 -7.14
CA LEU A 6 3.41 -0.87 -7.53
C LEU A 6 3.65 0.64 -7.77
N SER A 7 4.43 1.29 -6.91
CA SER A 7 4.80 2.71 -7.07
C SER A 7 5.61 2.94 -8.36
N ARG A 8 6.51 2.00 -8.72
CA ARG A 8 7.24 2.07 -9.98
C ARG A 8 6.31 1.91 -11.18
N LEU A 9 5.39 0.95 -11.14
CA LEU A 9 4.33 0.81 -12.16
C LEU A 9 3.54 2.11 -12.33
N MET A 10 3.17 2.79 -11.24
CA MET A 10 2.51 4.09 -11.29
C MET A 10 3.41 5.17 -11.93
N SER A 11 4.66 5.28 -11.51
CA SER A 11 5.61 6.29 -12.02
C SER A 11 5.96 6.12 -13.50
N SER A 12 5.96 4.88 -14.01
CA SER A 12 6.21 4.61 -15.44
C SER A 12 5.14 5.19 -16.37
N ARG A 13 3.97 5.60 -15.88
CA ARG A 13 3.02 6.44 -16.65
C ARG A 13 3.60 7.81 -17.02
N GLN A 14 4.52 8.38 -16.24
CA GLN A 14 5.13 9.67 -16.60
C GLN A 14 6.08 9.54 -17.81
N PHE A 15 6.59 8.34 -18.10
CA PHE A 15 7.29 8.03 -19.35
C PHE A 15 6.36 7.98 -20.59
N LEU A 16 5.03 7.96 -20.42
CA LEU A 16 4.09 8.06 -21.53
C LEU A 16 4.11 9.44 -22.21
N GLY A 17 4.50 10.51 -21.50
CA GLY A 17 4.65 11.84 -22.12
C GLY A 17 5.68 11.87 -23.26
N LEU A 18 6.72 11.04 -23.15
CA LEU A 18 7.74 10.87 -24.20
C LEU A 18 7.23 9.98 -25.35
N ARG A 19 6.36 8.99 -25.05
CA ARG A 19 5.74 8.08 -26.03
C ARG A 19 4.59 8.74 -26.80
N ASP A 20 3.82 9.65 -26.20
CA ASP A 20 2.79 10.44 -26.89
C ASP A 20 3.40 11.36 -27.96
N LEU A 21 4.64 11.81 -27.72
CA LEU A 21 5.43 12.54 -28.69
C LEU A 21 5.80 11.66 -29.90
N ALA A 22 6.18 10.41 -29.66
CA ALA A 22 6.41 9.42 -30.73
C ALA A 22 5.11 9.02 -31.47
N GLY A 23 3.99 8.90 -30.76
CA GLY A 23 2.67 8.61 -31.35
C GLY A 23 2.16 9.73 -32.25
N LYS A 24 2.43 11.00 -31.93
CA LYS A 24 2.10 12.15 -32.80
C LYS A 24 2.91 12.17 -34.10
N VAL A 25 4.15 11.67 -34.06
CA VAL A 25 4.98 11.49 -35.27
C VAL A 25 4.47 10.33 -36.12
N ALA A 26 4.04 9.24 -35.49
CA ALA A 26 3.50 8.07 -36.18
C ALA A 26 2.16 8.35 -36.92
N ARG A 27 1.33 9.27 -36.42
CA ARG A 27 0.08 9.70 -37.08
C ARG A 27 0.28 10.46 -38.40
N ARG A 28 1.52 10.81 -38.76
CA ARG A 28 1.87 11.36 -40.08
C ARG A 28 2.23 10.28 -41.10
N LEU A 29 2.18 9.00 -40.73
CA LEU A 29 2.47 7.88 -41.62
C LEU A 29 1.18 7.30 -42.25
N PRO A 30 1.24 6.73 -43.47
CA PRO A 30 0.08 6.17 -44.18
C PRO A 30 -0.70 5.11 -43.38
N GLU A 31 -2.03 5.05 -43.53
CA GLU A 31 -2.97 4.21 -42.75
C GLU A 31 -2.61 2.71 -42.64
N ARG A 32 -1.92 2.14 -43.64
CA ARG A 32 -1.49 0.73 -43.64
C ARG A 32 -0.38 0.45 -42.62
N LEU A 33 0.40 1.45 -42.23
CA LEU A 33 1.40 1.36 -41.18
C LEU A 33 0.79 1.58 -39.79
N GLU A 34 -0.30 2.33 -39.67
CA GLU A 34 -0.95 2.60 -38.37
C GLU A 34 -1.55 1.33 -37.75
N ARG A 35 -2.21 0.48 -38.55
CA ARG A 35 -2.81 -0.78 -38.06
C ARG A 35 -1.75 -1.80 -37.63
N THR A 36 -0.65 -1.86 -38.37
CA THR A 36 0.49 -2.72 -38.05
C THR A 36 1.27 -2.19 -36.85
N ALA A 37 1.41 -0.86 -36.73
CA ALA A 37 2.01 -0.20 -35.57
C ALA A 37 1.17 -0.36 -34.30
N LYS A 38 -0.17 -0.30 -34.37
CA LYS A 38 -1.06 -0.58 -33.23
C LYS A 38 -0.93 -2.02 -32.74
N LYS A 39 -0.99 -3.00 -33.65
CA LYS A 39 -0.79 -4.42 -33.29
C LYS A 39 0.63 -4.70 -32.79
N ALA A 40 1.64 -4.04 -33.36
CA ALA A 40 3.01 -4.14 -32.88
C ALA A 40 3.23 -3.42 -31.54
N ASP A 41 2.52 -2.32 -31.26
CA ASP A 41 2.55 -1.63 -29.96
C ASP A 41 1.89 -2.48 -28.86
N GLU A 42 0.76 -3.14 -29.15
CA GLU A 42 0.13 -4.13 -28.26
C GLU A 42 1.05 -5.33 -27.99
N TYR A 43 1.71 -5.88 -29.02
CA TYR A 43 2.69 -6.97 -28.85
C TYR A 43 3.98 -6.51 -28.15
N ALA A 44 4.46 -5.29 -28.41
CA ALA A 44 5.66 -4.72 -27.79
C ALA A 44 5.43 -4.36 -26.31
N ARG A 45 4.18 -3.99 -25.94
CA ARG A 45 3.78 -3.83 -24.54
C ARG A 45 3.90 -5.12 -23.75
N GLY A 46 3.60 -6.27 -24.36
CA GLY A 46 3.75 -7.59 -23.72
C GLY A 46 5.19 -8.12 -23.67
N MET A 47 6.05 -7.76 -24.65
CA MET A 47 7.40 -8.34 -24.76
C MET A 47 8.53 -7.52 -24.11
N ILE A 48 8.41 -6.19 -23.98
CA ILE A 48 9.54 -5.34 -23.56
C ILE A 48 9.70 -5.26 -22.03
N THR A 49 8.66 -5.55 -21.24
CA THR A 49 8.71 -5.40 -19.78
C THR A 49 8.88 -6.69 -18.98
N GLY A 50 8.82 -7.85 -19.63
CA GLY A 50 8.32 -9.05 -18.93
C GLY A 50 6.86 -8.83 -18.52
N GLY A 51 6.06 -9.88 -18.38
CA GLY A 51 4.72 -9.68 -17.80
C GLY A 51 4.84 -8.99 -16.43
N THR A 52 3.79 -8.29 -16.01
CA THR A 52 3.71 -7.88 -14.61
C THR A 52 3.81 -9.13 -13.71
N LEU A 53 4.28 -8.98 -12.46
CA LEU A 53 4.23 -10.06 -11.47
C LEU A 53 2.87 -10.79 -11.44
N PHE A 54 1.78 -10.06 -11.67
CA PHE A 54 0.44 -10.62 -11.67
C PHE A 54 0.17 -11.49 -12.89
N GLU A 55 0.71 -11.15 -14.06
CA GLU A 55 0.62 -11.98 -15.27
C GLU A 55 1.42 -13.28 -15.10
N GLU A 56 2.57 -13.23 -14.43
CA GLU A 56 3.33 -14.45 -14.06
C GLU A 56 2.56 -15.34 -13.07
N LEU A 57 1.73 -14.74 -12.20
CA LEU A 57 0.80 -15.45 -11.32
C LEU A 57 -0.46 -15.95 -12.03
N GLY A 58 -0.59 -15.73 -13.34
CA GLY A 58 -1.72 -16.18 -14.17
C GLY A 58 -2.92 -15.23 -14.17
N PHE A 59 -2.77 -13.99 -13.69
CA PHE A 59 -3.82 -12.97 -13.79
C PHE A 59 -3.74 -12.22 -15.12
N TYR A 60 -4.89 -11.95 -15.71
CA TYR A 60 -4.99 -10.89 -16.70
C TYR A 60 -4.96 -9.53 -15.99
N TYR A 61 -3.90 -8.76 -16.19
CA TYR A 61 -3.68 -7.51 -15.46
C TYR A 61 -4.22 -6.30 -16.24
N VAL A 62 -5.03 -5.47 -15.57
CA VAL A 62 -5.62 -4.25 -16.13
C VAL A 62 -5.31 -3.08 -15.20
N GLY A 63 -4.74 -2.00 -15.73
CA GLY A 63 -4.47 -0.77 -14.97
C GLY A 63 -2.99 -0.36 -14.93
N PRO A 64 -2.58 0.54 -14.01
CA PRO A 64 -3.43 1.20 -13.01
C PRO A 64 -4.46 2.16 -13.64
N VAL A 65 -5.66 2.27 -13.06
CA VAL A 65 -6.71 3.23 -13.45
C VAL A 65 -7.01 4.21 -12.31
N ASP A 66 -7.51 5.41 -12.63
CA ASP A 66 -7.97 6.35 -11.61
C ASP A 66 -9.30 5.85 -11.01
N GLY A 67 -9.32 5.61 -9.70
CA GLY A 67 -10.50 5.16 -8.97
C GLY A 67 -11.52 6.24 -8.69
N HIS A 68 -11.20 7.51 -8.96
CA HIS A 68 -12.11 8.64 -8.75
C HIS A 68 -12.82 9.08 -10.03
N ASP A 69 -12.42 8.56 -11.19
CA ASP A 69 -13.10 8.78 -12.47
C ASP A 69 -14.11 7.65 -12.75
N LEU A 70 -15.35 7.84 -12.29
CA LEU A 70 -16.43 6.87 -12.52
C LEU A 70 -16.83 6.77 -13.99
N THR A 71 -16.61 7.82 -14.78
CA THR A 71 -16.91 7.83 -16.22
C THR A 71 -16.01 6.84 -16.96
N GLN A 72 -14.76 6.67 -16.52
CA GLN A 72 -13.86 5.63 -17.01
C GLN A 72 -14.06 4.28 -16.32
N LEU A 73 -14.19 4.28 -14.99
CA LEU A 73 -14.17 3.04 -14.21
C LEU A 73 -15.39 2.16 -14.47
N VAL A 74 -16.59 2.74 -14.60
CA VAL A 74 -17.83 1.97 -14.79
C VAL A 74 -17.83 1.19 -16.13
N PRO A 75 -17.49 1.80 -17.28
CA PRO A 75 -17.34 1.05 -18.53
C PRO A 75 -16.29 -0.06 -18.45
N ILE A 76 -15.14 0.19 -17.80
CA ILE A 76 -14.09 -0.82 -17.63
C ILE A 76 -14.64 -2.02 -16.84
N LEU A 77 -15.28 -1.78 -15.70
CA LEU A 77 -15.87 -2.85 -14.89
C LEU A 77 -16.94 -3.65 -15.65
N ARG A 78 -17.78 -2.99 -16.47
CA ARG A 78 -18.77 -3.67 -17.32
C ARG A 78 -18.10 -4.58 -18.35
N ASN A 79 -17.10 -4.07 -19.06
CA ASN A 79 -16.36 -4.85 -20.04
C ASN A 79 -15.65 -6.06 -19.42
N LEU A 80 -15.05 -5.90 -18.24
CA LEU A 80 -14.37 -7.01 -17.55
C LEU A 80 -15.36 -8.04 -17.00
N ARG A 81 -16.55 -7.64 -16.57
CA ARG A 81 -17.63 -8.54 -16.15
C ARG A 81 -18.17 -9.36 -17.32
N ASP A 82 -18.33 -8.72 -18.48
CA ASP A 82 -18.93 -9.32 -19.68
C ASP A 82 -17.88 -10.00 -20.59
N ALA A 83 -16.61 -10.03 -20.18
CA ALA A 83 -15.55 -10.71 -20.92
C ALA A 83 -15.75 -12.23 -20.87
N ASP A 84 -15.65 -12.89 -22.04
CA ASP A 84 -15.78 -14.35 -22.18
C ASP A 84 -14.53 -15.12 -21.71
N ASP A 85 -13.49 -14.41 -21.24
CA ASP A 85 -12.24 -14.99 -20.76
C ASP A 85 -12.42 -15.70 -19.41
N LYS A 86 -11.99 -16.97 -19.33
CA LYS A 86 -12.20 -17.83 -18.15
C LYS A 86 -11.14 -17.67 -17.04
N GLY A 87 -10.24 -16.69 -17.16
CA GLY A 87 -9.11 -16.49 -16.26
C GLY A 87 -9.37 -15.45 -15.15
N PRO A 88 -8.60 -15.46 -14.05
CA PRO A 88 -8.70 -14.42 -13.04
C PRO A 88 -8.19 -13.08 -13.60
N ILE A 89 -8.94 -12.00 -13.37
CA ILE A 89 -8.60 -10.65 -13.80
C ILE A 89 -8.19 -9.82 -12.58
N LEU A 90 -7.08 -9.09 -12.67
CA LEU A 90 -6.64 -8.13 -11.67
C LEU A 90 -6.75 -6.71 -12.22
N LEU A 91 -7.77 -5.96 -11.75
CA LEU A 91 -7.90 -4.53 -12.04
C LEU A 91 -7.22 -3.70 -10.93
N HIS A 92 -6.13 -3.04 -11.26
CA HIS A 92 -5.40 -2.15 -10.35
C HIS A 92 -6.03 -0.74 -10.38
N ILE A 93 -6.68 -0.36 -9.28
CA ILE A 93 -7.34 0.94 -9.12
C ILE A 93 -6.55 1.81 -8.14
N LEU A 94 -6.26 3.04 -8.53
CA LEU A 94 -5.60 4.04 -7.69
C LEU A 94 -6.65 4.88 -6.95
N THR A 95 -6.53 4.97 -5.63
CA THR A 95 -7.46 5.75 -4.80
C THR A 95 -6.72 6.62 -3.80
N GLU A 96 -7.45 7.56 -3.20
CA GLU A 96 -6.94 8.44 -2.15
C GLU A 96 -7.72 8.15 -0.86
N LYS A 97 -7.05 7.61 0.15
CA LYS A 97 -7.68 7.33 1.44
C LYS A 97 -8.18 8.63 2.08
N GLY A 98 -9.45 8.64 2.49
CA GLY A 98 -10.13 9.82 3.03
C GLY A 98 -10.79 10.73 1.99
N ARG A 99 -10.67 10.44 0.68
CA ARG A 99 -11.20 11.29 -0.40
C ARG A 99 -12.68 11.65 -0.18
N GLY A 100 -12.99 12.93 -0.35
CA GLY A 100 -14.34 13.47 -0.20
C GLY A 100 -14.65 13.91 1.23
N TYR A 101 -13.74 13.69 2.19
CA TYR A 101 -13.87 14.17 3.55
C TYR A 101 -12.58 14.85 4.03
N ARG A 102 -12.54 16.18 3.90
CA ARG A 102 -11.35 17.02 4.14
C ARG A 102 -10.62 16.72 5.47
N PRO A 103 -11.29 16.51 6.62
CA PRO A 103 -10.61 16.14 7.86
C PRO A 103 -9.89 14.77 7.81
N ALA A 104 -10.37 13.81 7.02
CA ALA A 104 -9.70 12.54 6.81
C ALA A 104 -8.57 12.63 5.78
N GLU A 105 -8.72 13.46 4.75
CA GLU A 105 -7.67 13.70 3.74
C GLU A 105 -6.41 14.33 4.35
N SER A 106 -6.57 15.19 5.37
CA SER A 106 -5.47 15.88 6.05
C SER A 106 -4.89 15.14 7.26
N ALA A 107 -5.46 13.99 7.64
CA ALA A 107 -5.00 13.23 8.80
C ALA A 107 -3.82 12.29 8.46
N GLY A 108 -2.84 12.19 9.36
CA GLY A 108 -1.62 11.40 9.15
C GLY A 108 -1.88 9.89 8.98
N ASP A 109 -2.81 9.32 9.75
CA ASP A 109 -3.26 7.91 9.63
C ASP A 109 -4.50 7.74 8.72
N LYS A 110 -4.99 8.87 8.19
CA LYS A 110 -6.19 9.02 7.36
C LYS A 110 -7.44 8.39 7.97
N TYR A 111 -7.69 8.65 9.26
CA TYR A 111 -8.94 8.31 9.97
C TYR A 111 -9.29 6.81 9.95
N HIS A 112 -8.29 5.93 10.09
CA HIS A 112 -8.48 4.48 9.98
C HIS A 112 -9.41 3.88 11.05
N ALA A 113 -9.41 4.48 12.25
CA ALA A 113 -10.36 4.22 13.31
C ALA A 113 -10.45 5.48 14.19
N VAL A 114 -11.65 6.06 14.32
CA VAL A 114 -11.86 7.26 15.13
C VAL A 114 -12.95 7.06 16.16
N ALA A 115 -12.79 7.69 17.31
CA ALA A 115 -13.87 7.78 18.28
C ALA A 115 -15.02 8.58 17.68
N LYS A 116 -16.20 8.54 18.33
CA LYS A 116 -17.36 9.35 17.93
C LYS A 116 -16.92 10.80 17.73
N PHE A 117 -17.20 11.31 16.53
CA PHE A 117 -16.75 12.63 16.10
C PHE A 117 -17.89 13.39 15.43
N ASN A 118 -17.76 14.71 15.41
CA ASN A 118 -18.64 15.56 14.65
C ASN A 118 -18.24 15.52 13.17
N VAL A 119 -19.13 15.06 12.30
CA VAL A 119 -18.85 14.91 10.86
C VAL A 119 -18.53 16.27 10.21
N VAL A 120 -19.15 17.37 10.64
CA VAL A 120 -18.89 18.70 10.06
C VAL A 120 -17.52 19.23 10.47
N THR A 121 -17.15 19.07 11.75
CA THR A 121 -15.93 19.71 12.30
C THR A 121 -14.74 18.76 12.42
N GLY A 122 -14.93 17.45 12.28
CA GLY A 122 -13.93 16.42 12.52
C GLY A 122 -13.59 16.19 14.00
N VAL A 123 -14.13 17.00 14.93
CA VAL A 123 -13.75 16.97 16.35
C VAL A 123 -14.22 15.68 17.01
N GLN A 124 -13.27 14.93 17.57
CA GLN A 124 -13.52 13.73 18.36
C GLN A 124 -13.81 14.12 19.82
N THR A 125 -14.86 13.56 20.41
CA THR A 125 -15.14 13.75 21.83
C THR A 125 -14.19 12.86 22.63
N LYS A 126 -13.23 13.47 23.35
CA LYS A 126 -12.38 12.73 24.28
C LYS A 126 -13.19 12.31 25.49
N ALA A 127 -13.12 11.03 25.85
CA ALA A 127 -13.63 10.56 27.13
C ALA A 127 -12.87 11.27 28.27
N PRO A 128 -13.52 11.48 29.44
CA PRO A 128 -12.84 12.00 30.62
C PRO A 128 -11.63 11.11 30.98
N PRO A 129 -10.56 11.69 31.56
CA PRO A 129 -9.34 10.95 31.85
C PRO A 129 -9.62 9.78 32.80
N GLY A 130 -9.31 8.58 32.35
CA GLY A 130 -9.34 7.34 33.13
C GLY A 130 -7.95 6.83 33.46
N PRO A 131 -7.83 5.63 34.07
CA PRO A 131 -6.54 4.97 34.23
C PRO A 131 -5.85 4.76 32.86
N PRO A 132 -4.51 4.66 32.82
CA PRO A 132 -3.78 4.43 31.58
C PRO A 132 -4.20 3.10 30.94
N SER A 133 -4.21 3.04 29.60
CA SER A 133 -4.47 1.80 28.88
C SER A 133 -3.30 0.81 29.05
N TYR A 134 -3.58 -0.48 28.96
CA TYR A 134 -2.53 -1.51 28.94
C TYR A 134 -1.49 -1.23 27.86
N THR A 135 -1.93 -0.82 26.66
CA THR A 135 -1.06 -0.42 25.56
C THR A 135 -0.13 0.73 25.93
N SER A 136 -0.61 1.76 26.63
CA SER A 136 0.24 2.90 27.00
C SER A 136 1.25 2.54 28.08
N VAL A 137 0.87 1.69 29.04
CA VAL A 137 1.80 1.16 30.04
C VAL A 137 2.87 0.29 29.37
N PHE A 138 2.47 -0.67 28.54
CA PHE A 138 3.38 -1.53 27.77
C PHE A 138 4.37 -0.71 26.93
N SER A 139 3.87 0.23 26.14
CA SER A 139 4.68 1.11 25.28
C SER A 139 5.74 1.86 26.07
N ARG A 140 5.33 2.48 27.18
CA ARG A 140 6.23 3.26 28.04
C ARG A 140 7.32 2.37 28.63
N GLU A 141 6.93 1.24 29.23
CA GLU A 141 7.90 0.36 29.89
C GLU A 141 8.86 -0.28 28.88
N LEU A 142 8.38 -0.74 27.73
CA LEU A 142 9.24 -1.33 26.70
C LEU A 142 10.24 -0.31 26.16
N THR A 143 9.79 0.91 25.84
CA THR A 143 10.66 1.99 25.35
C THR A 143 11.67 2.42 26.42
N HIS A 144 11.27 2.44 27.69
CA HIS A 144 12.18 2.74 28.81
C HIS A 144 13.25 1.67 28.97
N ARG A 145 12.86 0.38 28.97
CA ARG A 145 13.79 -0.75 29.10
C ARG A 145 14.79 -0.81 27.96
N ALA A 146 14.35 -0.53 26.73
CA ALA A 146 15.24 -0.51 25.57
C ALA A 146 16.34 0.56 25.64
N LYS A 147 16.23 1.56 26.53
CA LYS A 147 17.33 2.53 26.78
C LYS A 147 18.55 1.87 27.43
N GLN A 148 18.33 0.81 28.22
CA GLN A 148 19.35 0.14 29.03
C GLN A 148 19.78 -1.20 28.45
N ASP A 149 19.07 -1.68 27.43
CA ASP A 149 19.28 -2.99 26.83
C ASP A 149 19.14 -2.87 25.31
N ASP A 150 20.28 -2.92 24.63
CA ASP A 150 20.37 -2.80 23.17
C ASP A 150 19.87 -4.05 22.45
N SER A 151 19.71 -5.17 23.15
CA SER A 151 19.17 -6.41 22.58
C SER A 151 17.64 -6.38 22.40
N ILE A 152 16.95 -5.42 23.03
CA ILE A 152 15.50 -5.27 22.90
C ILE A 152 15.14 -4.73 21.51
N VAL A 153 14.26 -5.47 20.84
CA VAL A 153 13.73 -5.14 19.50
C VAL A 153 12.20 -5.17 19.55
N ALA A 154 11.54 -4.24 18.86
CA ALA A 154 10.09 -4.19 18.77
C ALA A 154 9.61 -4.58 17.37
N ILE A 155 8.60 -5.47 17.29
CA ILE A 155 8.04 -5.96 16.04
C ILE A 155 6.52 -5.76 16.07
N THR A 156 5.95 -5.23 14.98
CA THR A 156 4.50 -5.13 14.78
C THR A 156 4.11 -5.64 13.40
N ALA A 157 2.83 -5.96 13.22
CA ALA A 157 2.23 -6.29 11.93
C ALA A 157 1.27 -5.17 11.50
N ALA A 158 1.79 -4.13 10.83
CA ALA A 158 1.05 -2.95 10.34
C ALA A 158 0.30 -2.12 11.40
N MET A 159 0.56 -2.34 12.68
CA MET A 159 -0.23 -1.74 13.77
C MET A 159 0.61 -0.97 14.81
N PRO A 160 1.53 -0.08 14.41
CA PRO A 160 2.42 0.61 15.37
C PRO A 160 1.66 1.46 16.39
N SER A 161 0.62 2.19 15.98
CA SER A 161 -0.20 3.01 16.90
C SER A 161 -1.10 2.15 17.78
N GLY A 162 -1.74 1.13 17.22
CA GLY A 162 -2.64 0.23 17.94
C GLY A 162 -1.94 -0.61 19.02
N THR A 163 -0.69 -0.99 18.75
CA THR A 163 0.17 -1.75 19.67
C THR A 163 1.02 -0.86 20.58
N GLY A 164 0.97 0.47 20.40
CA GLY A 164 1.76 1.44 21.16
C GLY A 164 3.26 1.42 20.83
N LEU A 165 3.67 0.77 19.75
CA LEU A 165 5.07 0.73 19.33
C LEU A 165 5.51 1.98 18.54
N ASP A 166 4.61 2.92 18.27
CA ASP A 166 4.94 4.19 17.61
C ASP A 166 5.96 5.03 18.42
N ALA A 167 5.88 5.00 19.75
CA ALA A 167 6.87 5.65 20.62
C ALA A 167 8.24 4.97 20.53
N PHE A 168 8.26 3.63 20.51
CA PHE A 168 9.49 2.85 20.36
C PHE A 168 10.13 3.10 18.99
N ALA A 169 9.33 3.10 17.92
CA ALA A 169 9.78 3.35 16.56
C ALA A 169 10.45 4.73 16.40
N ARG A 170 9.93 5.76 17.08
CA ARG A 170 10.54 7.09 17.09
C ARG A 170 11.85 7.14 17.90
N ALA A 171 11.90 6.42 19.02
CA ALA A 171 13.06 6.45 19.92
C ALA A 171 14.23 5.58 19.42
N TYR A 172 13.93 4.42 18.83
CA TYR A 172 14.90 3.41 18.41
C TYR A 172 14.53 2.85 17.02
N PRO A 173 14.59 3.68 15.95
CA PRO A 173 14.15 3.28 14.62
C PRO A 173 14.89 2.04 14.08
N ASP A 174 16.18 1.90 14.40
CA ASP A 174 17.01 0.76 13.96
C ASP A 174 16.67 -0.56 14.68
N ARG A 175 15.84 -0.50 15.73
CA ARG A 175 15.38 -1.65 16.53
C ARG A 175 13.86 -1.83 16.46
N PHE A 176 13.22 -1.21 15.48
CA PHE A 176 11.79 -1.33 15.25
C PHE A 176 11.52 -1.91 13.85
N PHE A 177 10.65 -2.91 13.79
CA PHE A 177 10.28 -3.56 12.55
C PHE A 177 8.76 -3.63 12.39
N ASP A 178 8.25 -3.04 11.32
CA ASP A 178 6.87 -3.25 10.85
C ASP A 178 6.91 -4.21 9.66
N VAL A 179 6.41 -5.42 9.87
CA VAL A 179 6.41 -6.47 8.83
C VAL A 179 5.22 -6.38 7.88
N GLY A 180 4.38 -5.34 7.99
CA GLY A 180 3.11 -5.24 7.28
C GLY A 180 2.05 -6.19 7.86
N ILE A 181 0.98 -6.44 7.11
CA ILE A 181 -0.13 -7.34 7.53
C ILE A 181 0.33 -8.80 7.33
N ALA A 182 1.27 -9.24 8.16
CA ALA A 182 1.92 -10.54 8.07
C ALA A 182 2.30 -11.08 9.46
N GLU A 183 1.31 -11.37 10.30
CA GLU A 183 1.50 -11.85 11.68
C GLU A 183 2.31 -13.15 11.73
N GLN A 184 2.13 -14.06 10.77
CA GLN A 184 2.93 -15.29 10.71
C GLN A 184 4.42 -14.98 10.51
N HIS A 185 4.71 -14.00 9.66
CA HIS A 185 6.07 -13.52 9.46
C HIS A 185 6.59 -12.82 10.72
N ALA A 186 5.79 -11.97 11.37
CA ALA A 186 6.18 -11.26 12.59
C ALA A 186 6.68 -12.22 13.69
N VAL A 187 5.92 -13.30 13.96
CA VAL A 187 6.25 -14.28 15.00
C VAL A 187 7.48 -15.12 14.62
N THR A 188 7.58 -15.54 13.35
CA THR A 188 8.74 -16.32 12.88
C THR A 188 10.02 -15.46 12.86
N PHE A 189 9.89 -14.19 12.48
CA PHE A 189 10.98 -13.22 12.49
C PHE A 189 11.48 -12.96 13.92
N ALA A 190 10.56 -12.83 14.87
CA ALA A 190 10.90 -12.76 16.30
C ALA A 190 11.62 -14.03 16.76
N ALA A 191 11.18 -15.22 16.35
CA ALA A 191 11.85 -16.47 16.73
C ALA A 191 13.31 -16.49 16.25
N GLY A 192 13.58 -16.10 15.00
CA GLY A 192 14.95 -16.01 14.48
C GLY A 192 15.82 -14.96 15.20
N MET A 193 15.25 -13.81 15.57
CA MET A 193 15.98 -12.84 16.40
C MET A 193 16.35 -13.40 17.77
N ALA A 194 15.43 -14.16 18.39
CA ALA A 194 15.66 -14.77 19.69
C ALA A 194 16.79 -15.82 19.66
N THR A 195 16.96 -16.56 18.56
CA THR A 195 18.07 -17.52 18.43
C THR A 195 19.43 -16.83 18.36
N GLU A 196 19.49 -15.61 17.85
CA GLU A 196 20.71 -14.79 17.76
C GLU A 196 20.97 -13.95 19.02
N GLY A 197 20.25 -14.21 20.12
CA GLY A 197 20.47 -13.54 21.41
C GLY A 197 19.79 -12.17 21.56
N LEU A 198 18.95 -11.77 20.62
CA LEU A 198 18.09 -10.58 20.77
C LEU A 198 16.88 -10.89 21.66
N ARG A 199 16.23 -9.84 22.14
CA ARG A 199 15.02 -9.88 22.98
C ARG A 199 13.85 -9.25 22.22
N PRO A 200 13.25 -9.97 21.27
CA PRO A 200 12.19 -9.43 20.44
C PRO A 200 10.84 -9.37 21.19
N PHE A 201 10.17 -8.24 21.07
CA PHE A 201 8.80 -8.02 21.54
C PHE A 201 7.89 -7.91 20.31
N CYS A 202 7.25 -9.02 19.95
CA CYS A 202 6.27 -9.08 18.87
C CYS A 202 4.89 -8.67 19.41
N ALA A 203 4.53 -7.40 19.22
CA ALA A 203 3.24 -6.87 19.65
C ALA A 203 2.22 -7.03 18.51
N ILE A 204 1.24 -7.89 18.73
CA ILE A 204 0.11 -8.20 17.84
C ILE A 204 -1.17 -8.30 18.69
N TYR A 205 -2.33 -8.19 18.05
CA TYR A 205 -3.61 -8.30 18.75
C TYR A 205 -3.91 -9.80 19.00
N SER A 206 -4.56 -10.10 20.13
CA SER A 206 -4.97 -11.45 20.51
C SER A 206 -6.18 -11.94 19.72
#